data_AF-A0A932QYQ9-F1
#
_entry.id   AF-A0A932QYQ9-F1
#
_cell.length_a   1.000
_cell.length_b   1.000
_cell.length_c   1.000
_cell.angle_alpha   90.00
_cell.angle_beta   90.00
_cell.angle_gamma   90.00
#
_symmetry.space_group_name_H-M   'P 1'
#
loop_
_entity.id
_entity.type
_entity.pdbx_description
1 polymer ?
#
loop_
_entity_poly.entity_id
_entity_poly.type
_entity_poly.pdbx_seq_one_letter_code
_entity_poly.pdbx_strand_id
1 'polypeptide(L)'
;MADAKGPVFNPVTDLKILIAVVSFLWIVWYVTGGPAKYDVSQKVLLKPLWPLDVGGSYAEIPTDIVIKKDKGGGAEKQQLIPEQVQAPKQENSLIGVQTINLTKANLNSNGYSYITLDFPASNDRAVDLTGLTLRDLLDRTVTIGGAASLPYQGILNEEVDISLPPGSKAFLIDGESPIGVSFRINKCFGYLTQFQEYFPPIQARCAECQYGNGQDSNYNSCVSYRKNDPDFFVNEWYIYLKNGDRLWSAKGDIIRLLDKDGKQVSSVIY
;
A
#
# COMPACT_ATOMS: atom_id res chain seq x y z
N MET A 1 -28.61 27.17 55.56
CA MET A 1 -28.84 27.64 54.18
C MET A 1 -27.77 28.69 53.92
N ALA A 2 -26.80 28.40 53.05
CA ALA A 2 -25.73 29.33 52.68
C ALA A 2 -25.84 29.57 51.17
N ASP A 3 -26.18 30.81 50.80
CA ASP A 3 -26.30 31.26 49.42
C ASP A 3 -24.92 31.35 48.77
N ALA A 4 -24.67 30.52 47.76
CA ALA A 4 -23.51 30.63 46.90
C ALA A 4 -23.76 31.72 45.85
N LYS A 5 -23.12 32.88 46.00
CA LYS A 5 -23.08 33.91 44.95
C LYS A 5 -22.27 33.37 43.75
N GLY A 6 -22.94 33.22 42.60
CA GLY A 6 -22.29 32.88 41.34
C GLY A 6 -21.32 33.98 40.87
N PRO A 7 -20.36 33.64 39.98
CA PRO A 7 -19.32 34.58 39.54
C PRO A 7 -19.92 35.75 38.76
N VAL A 8 -19.53 36.97 39.16
CA VAL A 8 -19.93 38.22 38.50
C VAL A 8 -19.04 38.41 37.26
N PHE A 9 -19.63 38.27 36.08
CA PHE A 9 -18.96 38.50 34.80
C PHE A 9 -18.61 39.98 34.64
N ASN A 10 -17.32 40.28 34.43
CA ASN A 10 -16.84 41.62 34.12
C ASN A 10 -16.18 41.60 32.74
N PRO A 11 -16.84 42.14 31.70
CA PRO A 11 -16.41 41.97 30.32
C PRO A 11 -15.02 42.55 30.03
N VAL A 12 -14.59 43.57 30.78
CA VAL A 12 -13.24 44.15 30.63
C VAL A 12 -12.18 43.25 31.26
N THR A 13 -12.52 42.57 32.35
CA THR A 13 -11.59 41.67 33.04
C THR A 13 -11.45 40.36 32.28
N ASP A 14 -12.56 39.82 31.78
CA ASP A 14 -12.59 38.60 31.00
C ASP A 14 -11.87 38.78 29.65
N LEU A 15 -12.01 39.95 29.00
CA LEU A 15 -11.27 40.26 27.78
C LEU A 15 -9.75 40.30 28.02
N LYS A 16 -9.30 40.87 29.14
CA LYS A 16 -7.87 40.89 29.51
C LYS A 16 -7.33 39.48 29.75
N ILE A 17 -8.10 38.62 30.42
CA ILE A 17 -7.73 37.22 30.66
C ILE A 17 -7.65 36.46 29.34
N LEU A 18 -8.62 36.64 28.44
CA LEU A 18 -8.62 35.98 27.13
C LEU A 18 -7.41 36.39 26.27
N ILE A 19 -7.09 37.70 26.22
CA ILE A 19 -5.90 38.19 25.51
C ILE A 19 -4.62 37.60 26.09
N ALA A 20 -4.53 37.48 27.43
CA ALA A 20 -3.37 36.90 28.10
C ALA A 20 -3.20 35.41 27.75
N VAL A 21 -4.29 34.63 27.73
CA VAL A 21 -4.26 33.20 27.37
C VAL A 21 -3.84 33.00 25.90
N VAL A 22 -4.41 33.78 24.97
CA VAL A 22 -4.07 33.69 23.55
C VAL A 22 -2.61 34.07 23.31
N SER A 23 -2.12 35.12 23.97
CA SER A 23 -0.71 35.54 23.87
C SER A 23 0.24 34.48 24.42
N PHE A 24 -0.12 33.84 25.53
CA PHE A 24 0.66 32.75 26.11
C PHE A 24 0.73 31.54 25.17
N LEU A 25 -0.40 31.13 24.59
CA LEU A 25 -0.42 30.02 23.61
C LEU A 25 0.41 30.35 22.37
N TRP A 26 0.41 31.60 21.91
CA TRP A 26 1.24 32.04 20.78
C TRP A 26 2.73 31.98 21.12
N ILE A 27 3.12 32.41 22.32
CA ILE A 27 4.51 32.31 22.80
C ILE A 27 4.94 30.84 22.94
N VAL A 28 4.09 29.99 23.53
CA VAL A 28 4.37 28.56 23.64
C VAL A 28 4.54 27.96 22.24
N TRP A 29 3.63 28.23 21.31
CA TRP A 29 3.71 27.74 19.94
C TRP A 29 4.98 28.18 19.22
N TYR A 30 5.38 29.45 19.41
CA TYR A 30 6.62 30.00 18.85
C TYR A 30 7.87 29.33 19.43
N VAL A 31 7.91 29.10 20.76
CA VAL A 31 9.05 28.45 21.44
C VAL A 31 9.11 26.95 21.14
N THR A 32 7.97 26.27 21.04
CA THR A 32 7.90 24.84 20.69
C THR A 32 8.07 24.59 19.19
N GLY A 33 8.28 25.63 18.37
CA GLY A 33 8.76 25.52 16.99
C GLY A 33 7.70 25.25 15.92
N GLY A 34 6.40 25.36 16.24
CA GLY A 34 5.31 25.09 15.30
C GLY A 34 5.38 23.72 14.59
N PRO A 35 4.52 23.44 13.62
CA PRO A 35 4.48 22.16 12.90
C PRO A 35 5.67 21.92 11.94
N ALA A 36 6.64 22.85 11.85
CA ALA A 36 7.74 22.79 10.89
C ALA A 36 8.96 21.97 11.35
N LYS A 37 8.83 21.11 12.38
CA LYS A 37 9.91 20.19 12.82
C LYS A 37 9.44 18.75 13.05
N TYR A 38 8.50 18.26 12.24
CA TYR A 38 8.38 16.82 12.01
C TYR A 38 9.20 16.43 10.78
N ASP A 39 10.53 16.52 10.91
CA ASP A 39 11.43 15.82 10.01
C ASP A 39 11.60 14.40 10.58
N VAL A 40 10.77 13.46 10.11
CA VAL A 40 10.89 12.03 10.42
C VAL A 40 12.03 11.46 9.57
N SER A 41 13.23 12.00 9.78
CA SER A 41 14.49 11.54 9.22
C SER A 41 15.51 11.42 10.34
N GLN A 42 15.20 10.61 11.35
CA GLN A 42 16.24 9.94 12.14
C GLN A 42 15.98 8.45 12.17
N LYS A 43 16.58 7.82 11.15
CA LYS A 43 16.98 6.42 11.08
C LYS A 43 17.76 6.02 12.34
N VAL A 44 17.11 5.37 13.30
CA VAL A 44 17.66 4.38 14.27
C VAL A 44 16.39 3.73 14.85
N LEU A 45 15.96 2.52 14.48
CA LEU A 45 16.52 1.25 14.95
C LEU A 45 15.68 0.08 14.37
N LEU A 46 16.37 -0.95 13.84
CA LEU A 46 15.90 -2.31 13.51
C LEU A 46 14.94 -2.47 12.30
N LYS A 47 15.53 -2.68 11.13
CA LYS A 47 14.94 -3.57 10.11
C LYS A 47 14.96 -5.00 10.66
N PRO A 48 13.84 -5.74 10.77
CA PRO A 48 13.93 -7.18 10.96
C PRO A 48 14.51 -7.82 9.70
N LEU A 49 15.33 -8.85 9.91
CA LEU A 49 15.79 -9.74 8.85
C LEU A 49 14.61 -10.61 8.42
N TRP A 50 14.26 -10.54 7.14
CA TRP A 50 13.33 -11.47 6.50
C TRP A 50 14.12 -12.67 5.92
N PRO A 51 13.47 -13.82 5.69
CA PRO A 51 12.07 -14.11 5.96
C PRO A 51 11.86 -15.18 7.05
N LEU A 52 10.91 -14.90 7.94
CA LEU A 52 10.10 -15.92 8.60
C LEU A 52 8.67 -15.74 8.08
N ASP A 53 8.40 -16.41 6.96
CA ASP A 53 7.08 -16.94 6.69
C ASP A 53 6.98 -18.28 7.42
N VAL A 54 6.10 -18.38 8.40
CA VAL A 54 5.27 -19.58 8.62
C VAL A 54 4.09 -19.19 9.50
N GLY A 55 3.01 -18.77 8.84
CA GLY A 55 1.65 -19.08 9.26
C GLY A 55 1.26 -20.54 8.95
N GLY A 56 2.24 -21.43 8.80
CA GLY A 56 2.04 -22.87 8.68
C GLY A 56 1.96 -23.50 10.06
N SER A 57 0.92 -24.30 10.28
CA SER A 57 0.82 -25.28 11.35
C SER A 57 2.14 -26.01 11.58
N TYR A 58 2.48 -26.25 12.85
CA TYR A 58 3.62 -27.06 13.28
C TYR A 58 3.83 -28.26 12.36
N ALA A 59 5.08 -28.43 11.91
CA ALA A 59 5.55 -29.55 11.13
C ALA A 59 4.94 -30.87 11.63
N GLU A 60 4.26 -31.59 10.73
CA GLU A 60 4.06 -33.01 10.88
C GLU A 60 5.44 -33.67 10.92
N ILE A 61 5.70 -34.38 12.00
CA ILE A 61 6.88 -35.23 12.15
C ILE A 61 6.73 -36.35 11.09
N PRO A 62 7.67 -36.54 10.15
CA PRO A 62 7.64 -37.71 9.30
C PRO A 62 7.75 -38.96 10.20
N THR A 63 6.77 -39.85 10.14
CA THR A 63 6.69 -41.07 10.95
C THR A 63 7.71 -42.14 10.58
N ASP A 64 8.68 -41.84 9.71
CA ASP A 64 9.66 -42.82 9.23
C ASP A 64 11.06 -42.57 9.81
N ILE A 65 11.15 -42.46 11.14
CA ILE A 65 12.42 -42.71 11.84
C ILE A 65 12.52 -44.21 12.10
N VAL A 66 13.00 -44.97 11.11
CA VAL A 66 13.48 -46.33 11.34
C VAL A 66 14.87 -46.25 11.96
N ILE A 67 14.95 -46.32 13.29
CA ILE A 67 16.24 -46.54 13.97
C ILE A 67 16.66 -47.99 13.69
N LYS A 68 17.50 -48.18 12.67
CA LYS A 68 18.31 -49.40 12.56
C LYS A 68 19.47 -49.30 13.56
N LYS A 69 19.41 -50.13 14.61
CA LYS A 69 20.59 -50.46 15.41
C LYS A 69 21.49 -51.34 14.56
N ASP A 70 22.67 -50.87 14.21
CA ASP A 70 23.75 -51.77 13.80
C ASP A 70 24.99 -51.61 14.69
N LYS A 71 25.41 -52.75 15.22
CA LYS A 71 26.69 -52.94 15.90
C LYS A 71 27.75 -53.23 14.84
N GLY A 72 28.83 -52.46 14.87
CA GLY A 72 30.17 -52.95 14.59
C GLY A 72 30.72 -52.77 13.17
N GLY A 73 31.93 -52.20 13.12
CA GLY A 73 32.99 -52.62 12.19
C GLY A 73 33.24 -51.74 10.97
N GLY A 74 34.43 -51.15 10.91
CA GLY A 74 35.08 -50.73 9.66
C GLY A 74 35.03 -49.23 9.37
N ALA A 75 36.07 -48.49 9.78
CA ALA A 75 36.27 -47.11 9.35
C ALA A 75 37.01 -47.10 8.00
N GLU A 76 36.31 -46.74 6.93
CA GLU A 76 36.90 -46.29 5.66
C GLU A 76 36.33 -44.90 5.29
N LYS A 77 37.23 -43.98 4.92
CA LYS A 77 36.98 -42.55 4.79
C LYS A 77 36.14 -42.21 3.55
N GLN A 78 35.11 -41.39 3.71
CA GLN A 78 34.64 -40.50 2.64
C GLN A 78 34.38 -39.11 3.22
N GLN A 79 35.27 -38.19 2.89
CA GLN A 79 35.17 -36.77 3.18
C GLN A 79 34.28 -36.16 2.10
N LEU A 80 32.99 -36.01 2.38
CA LEU A 80 32.06 -35.31 1.50
C LEU A 80 32.30 -33.80 1.65
N ILE A 81 32.92 -33.25 0.62
CA ILE A 81 33.00 -31.81 0.34
C ILE A 81 31.54 -31.32 0.24
N PRO A 82 31.12 -30.26 0.94
CA PRO A 82 29.78 -29.73 0.74
C PRO A 82 29.72 -29.14 -0.66
N GLU A 83 29.00 -29.86 -1.53
CA GLU A 83 28.51 -29.35 -2.80
C GLU A 83 27.82 -28.03 -2.48
N GLN A 84 28.40 -26.95 -3.03
CA GLN A 84 27.85 -25.62 -2.93
C GLN A 84 26.47 -25.67 -3.56
N VAL A 85 25.44 -25.86 -2.73
CA VAL A 85 24.06 -25.57 -3.11
C VAL A 85 24.01 -24.06 -3.30
N GLN A 86 24.36 -23.63 -4.52
CA GLN A 86 24.06 -22.29 -4.98
C GLN A 86 22.56 -22.14 -4.84
N ALA A 87 22.15 -21.25 -3.91
CA ALA A 87 20.79 -20.79 -3.84
C ALA A 87 20.35 -20.42 -5.27
N PRO A 88 19.18 -20.87 -5.74
CA PRO A 88 18.71 -20.47 -7.04
C PRO A 88 18.69 -18.94 -7.06
N LYS A 89 19.49 -18.34 -7.95
CA LYS A 89 19.33 -16.92 -8.27
C LYS A 89 17.90 -16.75 -8.71
N GLN A 90 17.08 -16.19 -7.85
CA GLN A 90 15.73 -15.80 -8.18
C GLN A 90 15.85 -14.70 -9.23
N GLU A 91 15.71 -15.09 -10.48
CA GLU A 91 15.82 -14.23 -11.65
C GLU A 91 14.57 -13.33 -11.69
N ASN A 92 14.49 -12.37 -10.78
CA ASN A 92 13.47 -11.31 -10.71
C ASN A 92 13.73 -10.21 -11.74
N SER A 93 14.46 -10.55 -12.81
CA SER A 93 14.64 -9.64 -13.92
C SER A 93 13.39 -9.80 -14.79
N LEU A 94 12.52 -8.77 -14.80
CA LEU A 94 11.32 -8.71 -15.64
C LEU A 94 11.64 -8.58 -17.14
N ILE A 95 12.84 -9.00 -17.53
CA ILE A 95 13.43 -8.89 -18.85
C ILE A 95 12.91 -10.03 -19.72
N GLY A 96 11.87 -9.74 -20.50
CA GLY A 96 11.57 -10.48 -21.73
C GLY A 96 10.51 -11.58 -21.65
N VAL A 97 10.00 -11.93 -20.46
CA VAL A 97 8.97 -12.99 -20.32
C VAL A 97 7.57 -12.42 -20.14
N GLN A 98 7.43 -11.27 -19.49
CA GLN A 98 6.11 -10.70 -19.16
C GLN A 98 5.97 -9.28 -19.71
N THR A 99 4.82 -9.01 -20.33
CA THR A 99 4.52 -7.69 -20.88
C THR A 99 3.80 -6.84 -19.85
N ILE A 100 4.31 -5.63 -19.63
CA ILE A 100 3.61 -4.59 -18.88
C ILE A 100 3.40 -3.41 -19.82
N ASN A 101 2.13 -3.11 -20.11
CA ASN A 101 1.77 -1.99 -20.96
C ASN A 101 1.42 -0.80 -20.07
N LEU A 102 2.11 0.32 -20.27
CA LEU A 102 1.77 1.58 -19.63
C LEU A 102 0.97 2.43 -20.61
N THR A 103 -0.25 2.77 -20.22
CA THR A 103 -1.15 3.60 -21.02
C THR A 103 -1.39 4.91 -20.28
N LYS A 104 -1.20 6.03 -20.98
CA LYS A 104 -1.51 7.36 -20.43
C LYS A 104 -3.01 7.47 -20.22
N ALA A 105 -3.41 7.98 -19.06
CA ALA A 105 -4.79 8.31 -18.82
C ALA A 105 -4.97 9.69 -18.15
N ASN A 106 -6.22 10.13 -18.12
CA ASN A 106 -6.65 11.53 -18.07
C ASN A 106 -6.07 12.38 -16.93
N LEU A 107 -6.02 13.69 -17.19
CA LEU A 107 -5.94 14.74 -16.17
C LEU A 107 -7.37 15.11 -15.74
N ASN A 108 -7.66 15.16 -14.44
CA ASN A 108 -8.90 15.81 -13.99
C ASN A 108 -8.69 17.30 -13.71
N SER A 109 -9.79 18.03 -13.50
CA SER A 109 -9.80 19.46 -13.18
C SER A 109 -9.04 19.81 -11.90
N ASN A 110 -8.88 18.85 -10.99
CA ASN A 110 -8.16 19.00 -9.72
C ASN A 110 -6.65 18.67 -9.87
N GLY A 111 -6.21 18.34 -11.09
CA GLY A 111 -4.85 18.02 -11.47
C GLY A 111 -4.35 16.65 -11.00
N TYR A 112 -5.23 15.77 -10.54
CA TYR A 112 -4.87 14.35 -10.43
C TYR A 112 -4.68 13.78 -11.83
N SER A 113 -3.71 12.90 -11.94
CA SER A 113 -3.48 12.13 -13.15
C SER A 113 -2.99 10.74 -12.80
N TYR A 114 -3.21 9.82 -13.72
CA TYR A 114 -2.85 8.44 -13.50
C TYR A 114 -2.30 7.80 -14.78
N ILE A 115 -1.47 6.79 -14.56
CA ILE A 115 -0.99 5.89 -15.60
C ILE A 115 -1.64 4.54 -15.35
N THR A 116 -2.19 3.94 -16.39
CA THR A 116 -2.71 2.58 -16.33
C THR A 116 -1.59 1.62 -16.65
N LEU A 117 -1.39 0.64 -15.77
CA LEU A 117 -0.51 -0.50 -15.96
C LEU A 117 -1.39 -1.70 -16.29
N ASP A 118 -1.47 -2.02 -17.57
CA ASP A 118 -2.19 -3.17 -18.09
C ASP A 118 -1.27 -4.38 -18.11
N PHE A 119 -1.71 -5.46 -17.48
CA PHE A 119 -0.99 -6.74 -17.46
C PHE A 119 -1.77 -7.77 -18.28
N PRO A 120 -1.37 -8.02 -19.53
CA PRO A 120 -2.13 -8.87 -20.45
C PRO A 120 -2.35 -10.29 -19.91
N ALA A 121 -3.50 -10.88 -20.26
CA ALA A 121 -3.82 -12.26 -19.94
C ALA A 121 -2.91 -13.28 -20.66
N SER A 122 -2.11 -12.84 -21.63
CA SER A 122 -1.10 -13.66 -22.31
C SER A 122 0.13 -13.96 -21.45
N ASN A 123 0.31 -13.25 -20.32
CA ASN A 123 1.37 -13.54 -19.38
C ASN A 123 1.09 -14.86 -18.63
N ASP A 124 2.15 -15.55 -18.21
CA ASP A 124 2.10 -16.90 -17.66
C ASP A 124 2.10 -16.96 -16.13
N ARG A 125 2.49 -15.87 -15.45
CA ARG A 125 2.58 -15.81 -13.98
C ARG A 125 2.22 -14.42 -13.47
N ALA A 126 2.05 -14.30 -12.15
CA ALA A 126 1.87 -13.00 -11.52
C ALA A 126 3.19 -12.22 -11.50
N VAL A 127 3.10 -10.89 -11.44
CA VAL A 127 4.23 -9.99 -11.22
C VAL A 127 4.07 -9.23 -9.92
N ASP A 128 5.16 -9.11 -9.15
CA ASP A 128 5.21 -8.21 -8.00
C ASP A 128 5.56 -6.79 -8.47
N LEU A 129 4.67 -5.83 -8.15
CA LEU A 129 4.87 -4.41 -8.46
C LEU A 129 5.57 -3.66 -7.33
N THR A 130 5.54 -4.19 -6.11
CA THR A 130 6.09 -3.48 -4.95
C THR A 130 7.61 -3.39 -5.06
N GLY A 131 8.15 -2.20 -4.84
CA GLY A 131 9.57 -1.90 -5.02
C GLY A 131 10.01 -1.58 -6.45
N LEU A 132 9.14 -1.71 -7.46
CA LEU A 132 9.40 -1.16 -8.79
C LEU A 132 9.46 0.36 -8.71
N THR A 133 10.25 0.97 -9.59
CA THR A 133 10.50 2.42 -9.55
C THR A 133 10.07 3.08 -10.85
N LEU A 134 9.28 4.13 -10.75
CA LEU A 134 9.00 5.06 -11.84
C LEU A 134 10.10 6.12 -11.88
N ARG A 135 10.62 6.40 -13.07
CA ARG A 135 11.64 7.44 -13.30
C ARG A 135 11.26 8.31 -14.49
N ASP A 136 11.33 9.62 -14.32
CA ASP A 136 11.11 10.59 -15.40
C ASP A 136 12.42 10.94 -16.15
N LEU A 137 12.37 11.94 -17.02
CA LEU A 137 13.55 12.44 -17.75
C LEU A 137 14.47 13.36 -16.91
N LEU A 138 13.97 13.88 -15.79
CA LEU A 138 14.73 14.72 -14.86
C LEU A 138 15.36 13.90 -13.73
N ASP A 139 15.39 12.57 -13.87
CA ASP A 139 15.85 11.60 -12.86
C ASP A 139 15.09 11.65 -11.52
N ARG A 140 13.89 12.26 -11.49
CA ARG A 140 12.97 12.13 -10.36
C ARG A 140 12.45 10.71 -10.33
N THR A 141 12.43 10.13 -9.14
CA THR A 141 12.06 8.72 -8.94
C THR A 141 10.96 8.57 -7.91
N VAL A 142 10.08 7.60 -8.13
CA VAL A 142 9.05 7.19 -7.17
C VAL A 142 9.00 5.68 -7.12
N THR A 143 9.16 5.11 -5.93
CA THR A 143 9.04 3.67 -5.73
C THR A 143 7.60 3.30 -5.39
N ILE A 144 7.09 2.26 -6.04
CA ILE A 144 5.78 1.69 -5.75
C ILE A 144 5.82 1.03 -4.36
N GLY A 145 4.99 1.52 -3.45
CA GLY A 145 4.84 0.97 -2.10
C GLY A 145 3.96 -0.28 -2.04
N GLY A 146 3.57 -0.65 -0.81
CA GLY A 146 2.54 -1.66 -0.59
C GLY A 146 1.13 -1.08 -0.73
N ALA A 147 0.14 -1.96 -0.61
CA ALA A 147 -1.26 -1.60 -0.63
C ALA A 147 -2.08 -2.52 0.29
N ALA A 148 -3.21 -2.02 0.77
CA ALA A 148 -4.18 -2.83 1.48
C ALA A 148 -4.89 -3.77 0.50
N SER A 149 -4.74 -5.09 0.68
CA SER A 149 -5.52 -6.07 -0.08
C SER A 149 -7.01 -5.95 0.23
N LEU A 150 -7.35 -5.64 1.49
CA LEU A 150 -8.70 -5.44 1.99
C LEU A 150 -8.71 -4.23 2.94
N PRO A 151 -8.93 -3.00 2.42
CA PRO A 151 -8.97 -1.84 3.29
C PRO A 151 -10.21 -1.87 4.18
N TYR A 152 -10.16 -1.23 5.35
CA TYR A 152 -11.27 -0.99 6.26
C TYR A 152 -11.29 0.49 6.65
N GLN A 153 -12.49 1.05 6.85
CA GLN A 153 -12.65 2.43 7.30
C GLN A 153 -12.46 2.55 8.81
N GLY A 154 -11.84 3.65 9.26
CA GLY A 154 -11.71 4.01 10.67
C GLY A 154 -10.60 3.30 11.43
N ILE A 155 -9.77 2.52 10.74
CA ILE A 155 -8.60 1.84 11.32
C ILE A 155 -7.36 2.06 10.45
N LEU A 156 -6.19 1.75 11.01
CA LEU A 156 -4.95 1.68 10.24
C LEU A 156 -4.93 0.38 9.43
N ASN A 157 -4.82 0.50 8.11
CA ASN A 157 -4.74 -0.64 7.21
C ASN A 157 -3.29 -1.15 7.09
N GLU A 158 -3.12 -2.47 7.04
CA GLU A 158 -1.84 -3.10 6.75
C GLU A 158 -1.55 -3.04 5.25
N GLU A 159 -0.33 -2.64 4.89
CA GLU A 159 0.13 -2.61 3.50
C GLU A 159 0.91 -3.90 3.19
N VAL A 160 0.43 -4.64 2.19
CA VAL A 160 1.08 -5.85 1.67
C VAL A 160 1.67 -5.61 0.28
N ASP A 161 2.52 -6.53 -0.16
CA ASP A 161 3.07 -6.50 -1.52
C ASP A 161 1.99 -6.64 -2.59
N ILE A 162 2.16 -5.91 -3.68
CA ILE A 162 1.18 -5.80 -4.77
C ILE A 162 1.50 -6.84 -5.82
N SER A 163 0.79 -7.97 -5.76
CA SER A 163 0.86 -9.01 -6.78
C SER A 163 -0.21 -8.82 -7.84
N LEU A 164 0.22 -8.75 -9.10
CA LEU A 164 -0.63 -8.52 -10.27
C LEU A 164 -0.71 -9.80 -11.12
N PRO A 165 -1.82 -10.57 -11.06
CA PRO A 165 -1.99 -11.79 -11.87
C PRO A 165 -2.34 -11.47 -13.34
N PRO A 166 -2.12 -12.41 -14.29
CA PRO A 166 -2.45 -12.22 -15.70
C PRO A 166 -3.88 -11.71 -15.94
N GLY A 167 -4.02 -10.70 -16.79
CA GLY A 167 -5.31 -10.07 -17.12
C GLY A 167 -5.73 -8.93 -16.18
N SER A 168 -4.91 -8.58 -15.20
CA SER A 168 -5.22 -7.52 -14.23
C SER A 168 -4.79 -6.12 -14.72
N LYS A 169 -5.27 -5.10 -14.02
CA LYS A 169 -4.85 -3.71 -14.19
C LYS A 169 -4.41 -3.10 -12.87
N ALA A 170 -3.51 -2.14 -12.93
CA ALA A 170 -3.21 -1.24 -11.82
C ALA A 170 -3.24 0.21 -12.29
N PHE A 171 -3.79 1.10 -11.47
CA PHE A 171 -3.78 2.53 -11.69
C PHE A 171 -2.72 3.16 -10.79
N LEU A 172 -1.66 3.69 -11.40
CA LEU A 172 -0.64 4.46 -10.71
C LEU A 172 -1.10 5.91 -10.66
N ILE A 173 -1.54 6.36 -9.49
CA ILE A 173 -2.23 7.63 -9.29
C ILE A 173 -1.27 8.60 -8.60
N ASP A 174 -1.08 9.76 -9.20
CA ASP A 174 -0.32 10.85 -8.61
C ASP A 174 -1.20 11.61 -7.61
N GLY A 175 -0.84 11.55 -6.33
CA GLY A 175 -1.55 12.20 -5.23
C GLY A 175 -1.88 11.25 -4.08
N GLU A 176 -2.56 11.79 -3.07
CA GLU A 176 -2.93 11.06 -1.86
C GLU A 176 -4.19 10.21 -2.08
N SER A 177 -4.23 9.05 -1.42
CA SER A 177 -5.41 8.21 -1.39
C SER A 177 -6.53 8.86 -0.57
N PRO A 178 -7.78 8.91 -1.08
CA PRO A 178 -8.95 9.39 -0.32
C PRO A 178 -9.18 8.66 1.01
N ILE A 179 -8.66 7.43 1.13
CA ILE A 179 -8.75 6.60 2.34
C ILE A 179 -7.38 6.40 3.02
N GLY A 180 -6.36 7.17 2.61
CA GLY A 180 -5.03 7.18 3.23
C GLY A 180 -4.13 5.99 2.91
N VAL A 181 -4.56 5.03 2.07
CA VAL A 181 -3.78 3.86 1.68
C VAL A 181 -4.02 3.50 0.22
N SER A 182 -3.04 2.90 -0.46
CA SER A 182 -3.28 2.21 -1.74
C SER A 182 -4.12 0.95 -1.50
N PHE A 183 -4.90 0.50 -2.48
CA PHE A 183 -5.81 -0.63 -2.25
C PHE A 183 -6.13 -1.47 -3.49
N ARG A 184 -6.54 -2.72 -3.25
CA ARG A 184 -7.19 -3.57 -4.25
C ARG A 184 -8.70 -3.32 -4.27
N ILE A 185 -9.28 -3.24 -5.46
CA ILE A 185 -10.74 -3.11 -5.62
C ILE A 185 -11.44 -4.43 -5.27
N ASN A 186 -12.60 -4.31 -4.65
CA ASN A 186 -13.54 -5.40 -4.38
C ASN A 186 -14.99 -4.94 -4.65
N LYS A 187 -15.93 -5.88 -4.60
CA LYS A 187 -17.36 -5.63 -4.87
C LYS A 187 -17.98 -4.54 -3.99
N CYS A 188 -17.49 -4.36 -2.76
CA CYS A 188 -18.08 -3.44 -1.78
C CYS A 188 -17.69 -1.97 -2.03
N PHE A 189 -16.73 -1.68 -2.91
CA PHE A 189 -16.23 -0.31 -3.13
C PHE A 189 -17.30 0.70 -3.54
N GLY A 190 -18.44 0.24 -4.07
CA GLY A 190 -19.54 1.13 -4.38
C GLY A 190 -20.14 1.85 -3.15
N TYR A 191 -19.97 1.32 -1.93
CA TYR A 191 -20.29 2.04 -0.70
C TYR A 191 -19.31 3.19 -0.42
N LEU A 192 -18.03 3.04 -0.78
CA LEU A 192 -17.02 4.08 -0.56
C LEU A 192 -17.18 5.24 -1.54
N THR A 193 -17.59 4.94 -2.78
CA THR A 193 -17.82 5.95 -3.82
C THR A 193 -19.03 6.87 -3.54
N GLN A 194 -19.84 6.58 -2.50
CA GLN A 194 -20.97 7.43 -2.10
C GLN A 194 -20.53 8.72 -1.39
N PHE A 195 -19.39 8.67 -0.70
CA PHE A 195 -18.92 9.75 0.17
C PHE A 195 -17.63 10.40 -0.32
N GLN A 196 -16.95 9.77 -1.28
CA GLN A 196 -15.68 10.23 -1.80
C GLN A 196 -15.61 10.01 -3.31
N GLU A 197 -15.00 10.96 -4.01
CA GLU A 197 -14.69 10.83 -5.42
C GLU A 197 -13.33 10.16 -5.60
N TYR A 198 -13.28 9.21 -6.53
CA TYR A 198 -12.06 8.51 -6.91
C TYR A 198 -11.69 8.88 -8.34
N PHE A 199 -10.39 9.04 -8.58
CA PHE A 199 -9.86 9.29 -9.90
C PHE A 199 -8.70 8.33 -10.18
N PRO A 200 -8.82 7.41 -11.17
CA PRO A 200 -9.97 7.22 -12.06
C PRO A 200 -11.26 6.80 -11.33
N PRO A 201 -12.45 7.12 -11.87
CA PRO A 201 -13.70 6.67 -11.28
C PRO A 201 -13.72 5.15 -11.14
N ILE A 202 -13.97 4.68 -9.92
CA ILE A 202 -14.13 3.25 -9.66
C ILE A 202 -15.42 2.80 -10.31
N GLN A 203 -15.34 1.84 -11.23
CA GLN A 203 -16.50 1.23 -11.87
C GLN A 203 -17.18 0.23 -10.92
N ALA A 204 -17.53 0.69 -9.71
CA ALA A 204 -18.31 -0.11 -8.80
C ALA A 204 -19.74 -0.16 -9.33
N ARG A 205 -20.09 -1.28 -9.99
CA ARG A 205 -21.48 -1.61 -10.24
C ARG A 205 -22.11 -1.96 -8.90
N CYS A 206 -22.66 -0.97 -8.20
CA CYS A 206 -23.51 -1.18 -7.02
C CYS A 206 -24.88 -1.80 -7.43
N ALA A 207 -24.88 -2.85 -8.25
CA ALA A 207 -26.08 -3.62 -8.51
C ALA A 207 -26.60 -4.26 -7.21
N GLU A 208 -25.70 -4.61 -6.28
CA GLU A 208 -26.02 -5.27 -5.02
C GLU A 208 -26.15 -4.33 -3.82
N CYS A 209 -25.63 -3.10 -3.88
CA CYS A 209 -25.83 -2.10 -2.82
C CYS A 209 -27.29 -1.62 -2.74
N GLN A 210 -28.04 -1.78 -3.84
CA GLN A 210 -29.48 -1.52 -3.89
C GLN A 210 -30.33 -2.74 -3.51
N TYR A 211 -29.75 -3.94 -3.50
CA TYR A 211 -30.42 -5.22 -3.21
C TYR A 211 -29.91 -5.87 -1.92
N GLY A 212 -29.38 -5.07 -1.00
CA GLY A 212 -29.20 -5.51 0.37
C GLY A 212 -30.56 -5.82 0.97
N ASN A 213 -30.80 -7.06 1.38
CA ASN A 213 -31.89 -7.45 2.27
C ASN A 213 -31.71 -6.82 3.69
N GLY A 214 -31.31 -5.54 3.77
CA GLY A 214 -31.03 -4.80 5.00
C GLY A 214 -29.71 -5.11 5.71
N GLN A 215 -28.83 -5.95 5.14
CA GLN A 215 -27.65 -6.47 5.86
C GLN A 215 -26.35 -5.66 5.63
N ASP A 216 -26.24 -4.99 4.49
CA ASP A 216 -25.03 -4.24 4.10
C ASP A 216 -25.33 -2.73 4.14
N SER A 217 -25.13 -2.09 5.30
CA SER A 217 -25.39 -0.65 5.50
C SER A 217 -24.20 0.26 5.16
N ASN A 218 -22.99 -0.31 5.07
CA ASN A 218 -21.77 0.40 4.76
C ASN A 218 -20.72 -0.57 4.21
N TYR A 219 -19.57 -0.03 3.81
CA TYR A 219 -18.46 -0.80 3.27
C TYR A 219 -17.98 -1.91 4.22
N ASN A 220 -17.69 -1.60 5.48
CA ASN A 220 -17.15 -2.57 6.45
C ASN A 220 -18.14 -3.73 6.68
N SER A 221 -19.44 -3.46 6.73
CA SER A 221 -20.48 -4.49 6.82
C SER A 221 -20.47 -5.38 5.57
N CYS A 222 -20.51 -4.79 4.37
CA CYS A 222 -20.46 -5.54 3.11
C CYS A 222 -19.23 -6.45 3.04
N VAL A 223 -18.05 -5.95 3.40
CA VAL A 223 -16.82 -6.75 3.43
C VAL A 223 -16.95 -7.93 4.39
N SER A 224 -17.54 -7.71 5.57
CA SER A 224 -17.71 -8.77 6.58
C SER A 224 -18.59 -9.92 6.09
N TYR A 225 -19.63 -9.63 5.30
CA TYR A 225 -20.54 -10.63 4.74
C TYR A 225 -20.05 -11.25 3.43
N ARG A 226 -19.38 -10.47 2.58
CA ARG A 226 -19.09 -10.84 1.18
C ARG A 226 -17.65 -11.21 0.89
N LYS A 227 -16.70 -11.03 1.82
CA LYS A 227 -15.26 -11.30 1.59
C LYS A 227 -14.94 -12.72 1.09
N ASN A 228 -15.84 -13.67 1.31
CA ASN A 228 -15.69 -15.06 0.90
C ASN A 228 -16.38 -15.37 -0.44
N ASP A 229 -17.02 -14.39 -1.08
CA ASP A 229 -17.59 -14.56 -2.41
C ASP A 229 -16.45 -14.86 -3.42
N PRO A 230 -16.63 -15.80 -4.35
CA PRO A 230 -15.56 -16.23 -5.27
C PRO A 230 -15.07 -15.12 -6.20
N ASP A 231 -15.90 -14.13 -6.47
CA ASP A 231 -15.64 -12.95 -7.29
C ASP A 231 -15.55 -11.67 -6.45
N PHE A 232 -15.29 -11.79 -5.14
CA PHE A 232 -15.20 -10.65 -4.21
C PHE A 232 -14.17 -9.61 -4.64
N PHE A 233 -12.96 -10.06 -4.98
CA PHE A 233 -11.89 -9.17 -5.46
C PHE A 233 -12.01 -8.92 -6.95
N VAL A 234 -11.81 -7.67 -7.33
CA VAL A 234 -11.62 -7.28 -8.73
C VAL A 234 -10.13 -7.33 -9.04
N ASN A 235 -9.78 -7.66 -10.28
CA ASN A 235 -8.39 -7.69 -10.77
C ASN A 235 -7.88 -6.28 -11.09
N GLU A 236 -8.13 -5.33 -10.18
CA GLU A 236 -7.80 -3.92 -10.30
C GLU A 236 -7.18 -3.41 -9.00
N TRP A 237 -6.06 -2.71 -9.12
CA TRP A 237 -5.38 -2.04 -8.01
C TRP A 237 -5.36 -0.53 -8.21
N TYR A 238 -5.56 0.21 -7.12
CA TYR A 238 -5.41 1.66 -7.06
C TYR A 238 -4.19 1.97 -6.21
N ILE A 239 -3.14 2.44 -6.85
CA ILE A 239 -1.81 2.62 -6.27
C ILE A 239 -1.52 4.11 -6.24
N TYR A 240 -1.60 4.69 -5.04
CA TYR A 240 -1.34 6.10 -4.82
C TYR A 240 0.15 6.30 -4.54
N LEU A 241 0.77 7.13 -5.37
CA LEU A 241 2.16 7.51 -5.25
C LEU A 241 2.25 8.59 -4.15
N LYS A 242 2.69 8.19 -2.95
CA LYS A 242 2.77 9.03 -1.72
C LYS A 242 3.73 10.24 -1.81
N ASN A 243 4.03 10.73 -3.01
CA ASN A 243 4.91 11.87 -3.21
C ASN A 243 4.12 13.18 -3.30
N GLY A 244 4.61 14.20 -2.59
CA GLY A 244 4.06 15.56 -2.65
C GLY A 244 4.39 16.29 -3.96
N ASP A 245 5.41 15.83 -4.70
CA ASP A 245 5.80 16.39 -5.99
C ASP A 245 5.28 15.52 -7.14
N ARG A 246 4.50 16.12 -8.04
CA ARG A 246 3.97 15.46 -9.23
C ARG A 246 5.09 14.89 -10.09
N LEU A 247 5.15 13.57 -10.22
CA LEU A 247 6.20 12.89 -11.01
C LEU A 247 6.10 13.23 -12.50
N TRP A 248 4.89 13.47 -12.99
CA TRP A 248 4.62 13.94 -14.34
C TRP A 248 3.89 15.28 -14.26
N SER A 249 4.55 16.34 -14.71
CA SER A 249 4.05 17.72 -14.55
C SER A 249 3.65 18.35 -15.89
N ALA A 250 4.13 17.82 -17.02
CA ALA A 250 3.90 18.39 -18.33
C ALA A 250 3.59 17.31 -19.39
N LYS A 251 2.69 17.66 -20.32
CA LYS A 251 2.44 16.87 -21.53
C LYS A 251 3.76 16.74 -22.32
N GLY A 252 4.17 15.51 -22.62
CA GLY A 252 5.41 15.14 -23.29
C GLY A 252 6.44 14.43 -22.39
N ASP A 253 6.21 14.32 -21.07
CA ASP A 253 7.15 13.68 -20.15
C ASP A 253 7.24 12.16 -20.40
N ILE A 254 8.46 11.61 -20.48
CA ILE A 254 8.65 10.15 -20.60
C ILE A 254 8.79 9.57 -19.21
N ILE A 255 7.88 8.66 -18.86
CA ILE A 255 7.91 7.92 -17.60
C ILE A 255 8.35 6.48 -17.88
N ARG A 256 9.43 6.07 -17.23
CA ARG A 256 10.01 4.73 -17.32
C ARG A 256 9.71 3.94 -16.05
N LEU A 257 9.21 2.72 -16.21
CA LEU A 257 9.09 1.76 -15.13
C LEU A 257 10.36 0.90 -15.10
N LEU A 258 11.01 0.87 -13.95
CA LEU A 258 12.24 0.14 -13.69
C LEU A 258 12.00 -0.97 -12.66
N ASP A 259 12.69 -2.09 -12.84
CA ASP A 259 12.72 -3.17 -11.85
C ASP A 259 13.59 -2.84 -10.63
N LYS A 260 13.64 -3.78 -9.67
CA LYS A 260 14.40 -3.65 -8.43
C LYS A 260 15.92 -3.55 -8.67
N ASP A 261 16.39 -4.00 -9.84
CA ASP A 261 17.79 -3.91 -10.28
C ASP A 261 18.06 -2.65 -11.13
N GLY A 262 17.06 -1.80 -11.34
CA GLY A 262 17.15 -0.54 -12.08
C GLY A 262 17.03 -0.70 -13.61
N LYS A 263 16.68 -1.89 -14.11
CA LYS A 263 16.47 -2.10 -15.54
C LYS A 263 15.06 -1.72 -15.96
N GLN A 264 14.96 -1.08 -17.12
CA GLN A 264 13.69 -0.69 -17.69
C GLN A 264 12.82 -1.89 -18.09
N VAL A 265 11.60 -1.91 -17.54
CA VAL A 265 10.54 -2.89 -17.81
C VAL A 265 9.59 -2.36 -18.88
N SER A 266 9.19 -1.09 -18.78
CA SER A 266 8.26 -0.45 -19.71
C SER A 266 8.42 1.08 -19.68
N SER A 267 7.80 1.78 -20.62
CA SER A 267 7.80 3.24 -20.65
C SER A 267 6.55 3.79 -21.34
N VAL A 268 6.10 4.97 -20.90
CA VAL A 268 4.99 5.70 -21.52
C VAL A 268 5.35 7.16 -21.70
N ILE A 269 4.80 7.78 -22.73
CA ILE A 269 4.85 9.22 -22.95
C ILE A 269 3.58 9.82 -22.34
N TYR A 270 3.75 10.63 -21.32
CA TYR A 270 2.72 11.45 -20.69
C TYR A 270 2.43 12.72 -21.51
#